data_AF-A0A432GMD4-F1
#
_entry.id   AF-A0A432GMD4-F1
#
_cell.length_a   1.000
_cell.length_b   1.000
_cell.length_c   1.000
_cell.angle_alpha   90.00
_cell.angle_beta   90.00
_cell.angle_gamma   90.00
#
_symmetry.space_group_name_H-M   'P 1'
#
loop_
_entity.id
_entity.type
_entity.pdbx_description
1 polymer ?
#
loop_
_entity_poly.entity_id
_entity_poly.type
_entity_poly.pdbx_seq_one_letter_code
_entity_poly.pdbx_strand_id
1 'polypeptide(L)' 'GANNVYEVRNGKSSFMIPDVPHVVLELDVESRRMKIDPLPGLIEETAPESNVTL' A
#
# COMPACT_ATOMS: atom_id res chain seq x y z
N GLY A 1 -12.06 2.32 -19.27
CA GLY A 1 -11.12 2.92 -18.31
C GLY A 1 -9.73 2.60 -18.77
N ALA A 2 -8.78 3.55 -18.69
CA ALA A 2 -7.47 3.41 -19.33
C ALA A 2 -6.33 3.01 -18.37
N ASN A 3 -6.59 2.91 -17.05
CA ASN A 3 -5.56 2.64 -16.04
C ASN A 3 -5.89 1.41 -15.21
N ASN A 4 -4.87 0.60 -14.94
CA ASN A 4 -4.93 -0.51 -14.00
C ASN A 4 -4.77 -0.01 -12.56
N VAL A 5 -5.47 -0.63 -11.63
CA VAL A 5 -5.40 -0.30 -10.19
C VAL A 5 -5.49 -1.59 -9.39
N TYR A 6 -4.64 -1.74 -8.38
CA TYR A 6 -4.69 -2.81 -7.41
C TYR A 6 -5.57 -2.41 -6.22
N GLU A 7 -6.44 -3.32 -5.79
CA GLU A 7 -7.12 -3.18 -4.51
C GLU A 7 -6.33 -3.96 -3.44
N VAL A 8 -5.90 -3.25 -2.39
CA VAL A 8 -5.11 -3.81 -1.28
C VAL A 8 -5.91 -3.67 0.00
N ARG A 9 -6.06 -4.76 0.75
CA ARG A 9 -6.81 -4.78 2.02
C ARG A 9 -5.92 -5.28 3.15
N ASN A 10 -5.91 -4.59 4.28
CA ASN A 10 -5.20 -5.02 5.50
C ASN A 10 -6.16 -5.48 6.62
N GLY A 11 -7.41 -5.81 6.27
CA GLY A 11 -8.47 -6.21 7.22
C GLY A 11 -9.15 -5.04 7.94
N LYS A 12 -8.50 -3.88 8.07
CA LYS A 12 -9.05 -2.65 8.66
C LYS A 12 -9.43 -1.62 7.61
N SER A 13 -8.62 -1.51 6.56
CA SER A 13 -8.73 -0.51 5.50
C SER A 13 -8.57 -1.17 4.13
N SER A 14 -9.12 -0.51 3.11
CA SER A 14 -8.90 -0.83 1.70
C SER A 14 -8.20 0.35 1.03
N PHE A 15 -7.20 0.07 0.21
CA PHE A 15 -6.38 1.04 -0.50
C PHE A 15 -6.42 0.73 -1.99
N MET A 16 -6.49 1.79 -2.80
CA MET A 16 -6.46 1.69 -4.25
C MET A 16 -5.08 2.14 -4.74
N ILE A 17 -4.27 1.20 -5.19
CA ILE A 17 -2.87 1.45 -5.59
C ILE A 17 -2.79 1.48 -7.11
N PRO A 18 -2.50 2.63 -7.75
CA PRO A 18 -2.35 2.70 -9.20
C PRO A 18 -1.19 1.84 -9.71
N ASP A 19 -1.41 1.10 -10.79
CA ASP A 19 -0.38 0.30 -11.47
C ASP A 19 0.43 1.21 -12.41
N VAL A 20 1.31 2.01 -11.82
CA VAL A 20 2.18 2.96 -12.52
C VAL A 20 3.61 2.89 -11.97
N PRO A 21 4.65 3.15 -12.78
CA PRO A 21 6.04 2.90 -12.38
C PRO A 21 6.55 3.70 -11.18
N HIS A 22 5.93 4.85 -10.86
CA HIS A 22 6.31 5.69 -9.73
C HIS A 22 5.59 5.30 -8.42
N VAL A 23 4.62 4.39 -8.48
CA VAL A 23 3.94 3.85 -7.30
C VAL A 23 4.31 2.39 -7.07
N VAL A 24 4.35 1.56 -8.12
CA VAL A 24 4.74 0.15 -8.04
C VAL A 24 6.20 0.02 -8.48
N LEU A 25 7.09 -0.15 -7.50
CA LEU A 25 8.53 -0.19 -7.75
C LEU A 25 9.02 -1.58 -8.13
N GLU A 26 8.53 -2.61 -7.42
CA GLU A 26 8.95 -4.00 -7.63
C GLU A 26 7.74 -4.93 -7.42
N LEU A 27 7.62 -5.95 -8.27
CA LEU A 27 6.62 -7.02 -8.16
C LEU A 27 7.31 -8.37 -8.28
N ASP A 28 7.36 -9.10 -7.17
CA ASP A 28 7.82 -10.48 -7.11
C ASP A 28 6.60 -11.41 -7.00
N VAL A 29 6.29 -12.07 -8.11
CA VAL A 29 5.14 -12.98 -8.21
C VAL A 29 5.43 -14.31 -7.51
N GLU A 30 6.69 -14.75 -7.45
CA GLU A 30 7.08 -16.00 -6.82
C GLU A 30 6.93 -15.91 -5.30
N SER A 31 7.46 -14.83 -4.70
CA SER A 31 7.30 -14.59 -3.25
C SER A 31 5.99 -13.89 -2.88
N ARG A 32 5.18 -13.49 -3.87
CA ARG A 32 3.92 -12.73 -3.71
C ARG A 32 4.11 -11.43 -2.95
N ARG A 33 5.18 -10.70 -3.27
CA ARG A 33 5.52 -9.43 -2.64
C ARG A 33 5.51 -8.31 -3.67
N MET A 34 4.94 -7.18 -3.26
CA MET A 34 4.96 -5.96 -4.04
C MET A 34 5.58 -4.85 -3.18
N LYS A 35 6.55 -4.14 -3.74
CA LYS A 35 7.15 -2.96 -3.13
C LYS A 35 6.57 -1.73 -3.81
N ILE A 36 6.03 -0.84 -2.99
CA ILE A 36 5.38 0.38 -3.46
C ILE A 36 6.02 1.61 -2.82
N ASP A 37 5.95 2.72 -3.53
CA ASP A 37 6.18 4.07 -3.02
C ASP A 37 4.82 4.79 -2.99
N PRO A 38 4.08 4.73 -1.87
CA PRO A 38 2.74 5.28 -1.81
C PRO A 38 2.79 6.80 -1.86
N LEU A 39 1.93 7.41 -2.69
CA LEU A 39 1.76 8.85 -2.70
C LEU A 39 1.28 9.34 -1.31
N PRO A 40 1.63 10.58 -0.89
CA PRO A 40 1.10 11.15 0.34
C PRO A 40 -0.43 11.08 0.39
N GLY A 41 -0.98 10.53 1.48
CA GLY A 41 -2.42 10.32 1.65
C GLY A 41 -2.99 9.07 0.97
N LEU A 42 -2.18 8.28 0.26
CA LEU A 42 -2.61 7.01 -0.34
C LEU A 42 -2.81 5.91 0.72
N ILE A 43 -1.95 5.94 1.74
CA ILE A 43 -2.02 5.05 2.90
C ILE A 43 -1.94 5.95 4.12
N GLU A 44 -2.91 5.80 5.03
CA GLU A 44 -2.86 6.49 6.32
C GLU A 44 -1.65 5.97 7.10
N GLU A 45 -0.79 6.89 7.53
CA GLU A 45 0.29 6.56 8.46
C GLU A 45 -0.36 6.19 9.80
N THR A 46 -0.57 4.90 10.02
CA THR A 46 -0.89 4.43 11.36
C THR A 46 0.37 4.65 12.18
N ALA A 47 0.43 5.80 12.88
CA ALA A 47 1.40 6.03 13.92
C ALA A 47 1.48 4.75 14.76
N PRO A 48 2.68 4.22 15.06
CA PRO A 48 2.78 3.07 15.95
C PRO A 48 2.03 3.44 17.22
N GLU A 49 1.00 2.64 17.56
CA GLU A 49 0.32 2.76 18.85
C GLU A 49 1.42 2.64 19.90
N SER A 50 1.86 3.78 20.41
CA SER A 50 2.81 3.84 21.48
C SER A 50 2.08 3.27 22.68
N ASN A 51 2.35 2.00 23.00
CA ASN A 51 1.95 1.39 24.25
C ASN A 51 2.63 2.17 25.39
N VAL A 52 2.08 3.32 25.75
CA VAL A 52 2.33 3.95 27.05
C VAL A 52 1.52 3.14 28.05
N THR A 53 2.13 2.06 28.54
CA THR A 53 1.65 1.36 29.73
C THR A 53 2.07 2.18 30.95
N LEU A 54 1.04 2.76 31.59
CA LEU A 54 0.88 3.26 32.97
C LEU A 54 2.02 4.07 33.61
#